data_AF-A0A519EC58-F1
#
_entry.id   AF-A0A519EC58-F1
#
_cell.length_a   1.000
_cell.length_b   1.000
_cell.length_c   1.000
_cell.angle_alpha   90.00
_cell.angle_beta   90.00
_cell.angle_gamma   90.00
#
_symmetry.space_group_name_H-M   'P 1'
#
loop_
_entity.id
_entity.type
_entity.pdbx_description
1 polymer ?
#
loop_
_entity_poly.entity_id
_entity_poly.type
_entity_poly.pdbx_seq_one_letter_code
_entity_poly.pdbx_strand_id
1 'polypeptide(L)'
;MSAVTFRIEPTGNLGNQMMQLMLGHTLRSKIPELEIVGHDMPLWGLKGGEAPAPRGKPVELRGHLIDIHAIASLVKAGLMRDMTLEGIGSRMANYLPPSAYQSLFPAGQAEVEHHGAHELLISVRGAEILGQCHPDYGPVPPAYYRQLARETGLRPVLFGQIEDDWYSRLLMEAMPDARVVRSHGVLADFERLRSARHVVTSVSSFAWLATWFSNAETIHVPVLGLLNPAQRPDVDLLPLDDPRYRFYRFPIRHWNGQQEDVDGLSREQHYPLMSRDEVAAMLRQADAATRGQRLELGAKTLVKGVLGRLRG
;
A
#
# COMPACT_ATOMS: atom_id res chain seq x y z
N MET A 1 -28.03 20.23 -9.17
CA MET A 1 -27.37 20.32 -7.85
C MET A 1 -25.90 20.61 -8.10
N SER A 2 -25.24 21.42 -7.28
CA SER A 2 -23.80 21.70 -7.45
C SER A 2 -22.95 20.47 -7.12
N ALA A 3 -21.94 20.18 -7.93
CA ALA A 3 -21.05 19.03 -7.77
C ALA A 3 -20.35 19.02 -6.40
N VAL A 4 -20.17 17.83 -5.82
CA VAL A 4 -19.33 17.56 -4.65
C VAL A 4 -17.94 17.24 -5.17
N THR A 5 -16.89 17.87 -4.64
CA THR A 5 -15.53 17.75 -5.17
C THR A 5 -14.63 17.00 -4.21
N PHE A 6 -13.94 15.97 -4.72
CA PHE A 6 -12.83 15.30 -4.06
C PHE A 6 -11.54 15.57 -4.84
N ARG A 7 -10.75 16.52 -4.34
CA ARG A 7 -9.46 16.89 -4.91
C ARG A 7 -8.37 16.00 -4.33
N ILE A 8 -7.66 15.30 -5.20
CA ILE A 8 -6.45 14.56 -4.84
C ILE A 8 -5.27 15.52 -4.93
N GLU A 9 -4.48 15.62 -3.86
CA GLU A 9 -3.13 16.20 -3.91
C GLU A 9 -2.14 15.02 -3.91
N PRO A 10 -1.57 14.67 -5.09
CA PRO A 10 -0.76 13.48 -5.23
C PRO A 10 0.39 13.46 -4.22
N THR A 11 0.47 12.38 -3.44
CA THR A 11 1.49 12.22 -2.40
C THR A 11 2.21 10.90 -2.57
N GLY A 12 3.54 10.97 -2.63
CA GLY A 12 4.41 9.81 -2.86
C GLY A 12 4.36 9.29 -4.31
N ASN A 13 4.87 8.08 -4.49
CA ASN A 13 5.05 7.45 -5.81
C ASN A 13 3.77 6.71 -6.28
N LEU A 14 3.85 6.07 -7.45
CA LEU A 14 2.71 5.47 -8.15
C LEU A 14 1.78 4.63 -7.25
N GLY A 15 2.32 3.74 -6.42
CA GLY A 15 1.48 2.92 -5.53
C GLY A 15 0.63 3.72 -4.56
N ASN A 16 1.16 4.82 -4.01
CA ASN A 16 0.38 5.70 -3.15
C ASN A 16 -0.67 6.47 -3.95
N GLN A 17 -0.31 6.97 -5.13
CA GLN A 17 -1.23 7.70 -5.99
C GLN A 17 -2.39 6.82 -6.48
N MET A 18 -2.12 5.55 -6.81
CA MET A 18 -3.15 4.56 -7.10
C MET A 18 -4.12 4.39 -5.92
N MET A 19 -3.60 4.23 -4.70
CA MET A 19 -4.41 4.16 -3.48
C MET A 19 -5.28 5.42 -3.28
N GLN A 20 -4.72 6.61 -3.53
CA GLN A 20 -5.46 7.88 -3.44
C GLN A 20 -6.63 7.94 -4.44
N LEU A 21 -6.43 7.51 -5.69
CA LEU A 21 -7.50 7.45 -6.68
C LEU A 21 -8.54 6.39 -6.33
N MET A 22 -8.10 5.21 -5.87
CA MET A 22 -8.99 4.12 -5.45
C MET A 22 -9.89 4.54 -4.29
N LEU A 23 -9.35 5.30 -3.32
CA LEU A 23 -10.12 5.90 -2.23
C LEU A 23 -11.20 6.86 -2.76
N GLY A 24 -10.85 7.73 -3.72
CA GLY A 24 -11.81 8.62 -4.38
C GLY A 24 -12.93 7.83 -5.07
N HIS A 25 -12.60 6.74 -5.76
CA HIS A 25 -13.57 5.86 -6.39
C HIS A 25 -14.46 5.11 -5.38
N THR A 26 -13.91 4.69 -4.23
CA THR A 26 -14.72 4.14 -3.14
C THR A 26 -15.71 5.19 -2.63
N LEU A 27 -15.28 6.43 -2.42
CA LEU A 27 -16.18 7.51 -2.01
C LEU A 27 -17.27 7.78 -3.05
N ARG A 28 -16.91 7.80 -4.34
CA ARG A 28 -17.87 7.98 -5.44
C ARG A 28 -18.91 6.85 -5.51
N SER A 29 -18.58 5.63 -5.11
CA SER A 29 -19.57 4.55 -4.98
C SER A 29 -20.63 4.83 -3.92
N LYS A 30 -20.33 5.70 -2.93
CA LYS A 30 -21.24 6.12 -1.85
C LYS A 30 -21.90 7.48 -2.11
N ILE A 31 -21.29 8.28 -2.98
CA ILE A 31 -21.69 9.64 -3.38
C ILE A 31 -21.61 9.71 -4.93
N PRO A 32 -22.66 9.27 -5.66
CA PRO A 32 -22.61 9.16 -7.13
C PRO A 32 -22.29 10.48 -7.86
N GLU A 33 -22.66 11.61 -7.26
CA GLU A 33 -22.40 12.97 -7.75
C GLU A 33 -20.99 13.49 -7.44
N LEU A 34 -20.11 12.67 -6.85
CA LEU A 34 -18.75 13.05 -6.49
C LEU A 34 -17.86 13.16 -7.73
N GLU A 35 -17.30 14.34 -7.94
CA GLU A 35 -16.28 14.62 -8.94
C GLU A 35 -14.89 14.39 -8.33
N ILE A 36 -14.08 13.56 -8.98
CA ILE A 36 -12.70 13.24 -8.56
C ILE A 36 -11.74 13.99 -9.47
N VAL A 37 -10.89 14.86 -8.90
CA VAL A 37 -10.00 15.78 -9.64
C VAL A 37 -8.59 15.76 -9.08
N GLY A 38 -7.62 16.34 -9.81
CA GLY A 38 -6.23 16.49 -9.33
C GLY A 38 -5.31 15.26 -9.43
N HIS A 39 -5.79 14.16 -10.00
CA HIS A 39 -4.96 12.97 -10.28
C HIS A 39 -4.35 13.03 -11.68
N ASP A 40 -3.13 12.52 -11.84
CA ASP A 40 -2.46 12.37 -13.14
C ASP A 40 -1.70 11.03 -13.16
N MET A 41 -2.22 10.05 -13.89
CA MET A 41 -1.62 8.72 -14.06
C MET A 41 -1.56 8.37 -15.54
N PRO A 42 -0.58 8.94 -16.27
CA PRO A 42 -0.49 8.80 -17.73
C PRO A 42 -0.26 7.35 -18.18
N LEU A 43 0.32 6.49 -17.32
CA LEU A 43 0.53 5.06 -17.59
C LEU A 43 -0.77 4.30 -17.90
N TRP A 44 -1.92 4.79 -17.42
CA TRP A 44 -3.25 4.24 -17.71
C TRP A 44 -4.15 5.23 -18.43
N GLY A 45 -3.60 6.33 -18.96
CA GLY A 45 -4.37 7.39 -19.61
C GLY A 45 -5.38 8.08 -18.68
N LEU A 46 -5.17 8.03 -17.36
CA LEU A 46 -6.07 8.63 -16.38
C LEU A 46 -5.59 10.03 -16.03
N LYS A 47 -6.45 11.02 -16.26
CA LYS A 47 -6.18 12.41 -15.87
C LYS A 47 -7.44 13.05 -15.32
N GLY A 48 -7.34 13.53 -14.09
CA GLY A 48 -8.39 14.33 -13.46
C GLY A 48 -8.37 15.74 -14.02
N GLY A 49 -9.55 16.32 -14.21
CA GLY A 49 -9.67 17.73 -14.56
C GLY A 49 -9.07 18.65 -13.50
N GLU A 50 -8.96 19.92 -13.84
CA GLU A 50 -8.68 20.95 -12.86
C GLU A 50 -9.89 21.08 -11.92
N ALA A 51 -9.61 21.14 -10.63
CA ALA A 51 -10.65 21.34 -9.65
C ALA A 51 -11.25 22.75 -9.82
N PRO A 52 -12.58 22.91 -9.79
CA PRO A 52 -13.18 24.23 -9.71
C PRO A 52 -12.65 24.96 -8.47
N ALA A 53 -12.67 26.30 -8.51
CA ALA A 53 -12.36 27.10 -7.33
C ALA A 53 -13.25 26.64 -6.16
N PRO A 54 -12.67 26.31 -5.00
CA PRO A 54 -13.44 25.79 -3.88
C PRO A 54 -14.41 26.89 -3.41
N ARG A 55 -15.63 26.50 -3.05
CA ARG A 55 -16.68 27.47 -2.67
C ARG A 55 -16.51 27.99 -1.24
N GLY A 56 -15.68 27.31 -0.47
CA GLY A 56 -15.26 27.66 0.88
C GLY A 56 -13.95 26.97 1.21
N LYS A 57 -13.56 26.96 2.49
CA LYS A 57 -12.36 26.21 2.90
C LYS A 57 -12.64 24.70 2.79
N PRO A 58 -11.89 23.95 1.96
CA PRO A 58 -12.11 22.52 1.81
C PRO A 58 -11.77 21.76 3.09
N VAL A 59 -12.42 20.62 3.28
CA VAL A 59 -12.09 19.69 4.35
C VAL A 59 -10.87 18.87 3.94
N GLU A 60 -9.77 19.09 4.64
CA GLU A 60 -8.52 18.36 4.45
C GLU A 60 -8.58 16.97 5.10
N LEU A 61 -8.32 15.94 4.30
CA LEU A 61 -8.24 14.54 4.68
C LEU A 61 -6.77 14.11 4.65
N ARG A 62 -6.20 13.87 5.84
CA ARG A 62 -4.75 13.67 6.03
C ARG A 62 -4.44 12.27 6.54
N GLY A 63 -3.23 11.78 6.24
CA GLY A 63 -2.71 10.51 6.77
C GLY A 63 -3.44 9.26 6.25
N HIS A 64 -3.57 8.25 7.12
CA HIS A 64 -4.17 6.95 6.77
C HIS A 64 -5.57 6.73 7.40
N LEU A 65 -5.88 7.43 8.50
CA LEU A 65 -7.14 7.33 9.23
C LEU A 65 -8.26 8.15 8.57
N ILE A 66 -8.65 7.75 7.36
CA ILE A 66 -9.75 8.37 6.62
C ILE A 66 -11.01 7.53 6.84
N ASP A 67 -12.10 8.15 7.30
CA ASP A 67 -13.39 7.48 7.51
C ASP A 67 -14.36 7.78 6.37
N ILE A 68 -14.36 6.90 5.37
CA ILE A 68 -15.19 7.07 4.17
C ILE A 68 -16.70 7.05 4.46
N HIS A 69 -17.14 6.43 5.55
CA HIS A 69 -18.55 6.35 5.92
C HIS A 69 -19.01 7.65 6.58
N ALA A 70 -18.20 8.21 7.47
CA ALA A 70 -18.46 9.52 8.07
C ALA A 70 -18.47 10.61 7.00
N ILE A 71 -17.49 10.60 6.07
CA ILE A 71 -17.43 11.55 4.95
C ILE A 71 -18.71 11.47 4.11
N ALA A 72 -19.10 10.26 3.66
CA ALA A 72 -20.31 10.08 2.86
C ALA A 72 -21.57 10.55 3.60
N SER A 73 -21.66 10.34 4.91
CA SER A 73 -22.78 10.79 5.73
C SER A 73 -22.84 12.32 5.82
N LEU A 74 -21.69 12.98 5.98
CA LEU A 74 -21.61 14.45 6.03
C LEU A 74 -21.97 15.10 4.69
N VAL A 75 -21.56 14.50 3.58
CA VAL A 75 -21.95 14.96 2.23
C VAL A 75 -23.46 14.82 2.03
N LYS A 76 -24.05 13.67 2.36
CA LYS A 76 -25.50 13.43 2.26
C LYS A 76 -26.32 14.38 3.15
N ALA A 77 -25.78 14.76 4.31
CA ALA A 77 -26.39 15.75 5.20
C ALA A 77 -26.22 17.21 4.71
N GLY A 78 -25.52 17.43 3.58
CA GLY A 78 -25.22 18.76 3.06
C GLY A 78 -24.23 19.56 3.91
N LEU A 79 -23.47 18.88 4.78
CA LEU A 79 -22.47 19.49 5.67
C LEU A 79 -21.07 19.49 5.07
N MET A 80 -20.84 18.78 3.97
CA MET A 80 -19.54 18.73 3.31
C MET A 80 -19.73 18.72 1.80
N ARG A 81 -18.88 19.44 1.08
CA ARG A 81 -18.94 19.55 -0.39
C ARG A 81 -17.56 19.49 -1.04
N ASP A 82 -16.63 20.29 -0.53
CA ASP A 82 -15.27 20.36 -1.06
C ASP A 82 -14.31 19.67 -0.09
N MET A 83 -13.59 18.67 -0.60
CA MET A 83 -12.61 17.88 0.14
C MET A 83 -11.27 17.91 -0.59
N THR A 84 -10.19 17.95 0.18
CA THR A 84 -8.81 17.80 -0.32
C THR A 84 -8.17 16.62 0.37
N LEU A 85 -7.66 15.66 -0.42
CA LEU A 85 -6.90 14.51 0.06
C LEU A 85 -5.40 14.84 0.04
N GLU A 86 -4.82 14.99 1.24
CA GLU A 86 -3.38 15.13 1.50
C GLU A 86 -2.78 13.83 2.11
N GLY A 87 -3.60 12.79 2.25
CA GLY A 87 -3.23 11.49 2.80
C GLY A 87 -3.21 10.38 1.74
N ILE A 88 -2.87 9.16 2.18
CA ILE A 88 -2.90 7.95 1.34
C ILE A 88 -4.14 7.11 1.63
N GLY A 89 -4.61 7.08 2.89
CA GLY A 89 -5.80 6.31 3.28
C GLY A 89 -5.60 4.79 3.28
N SER A 90 -4.37 4.31 3.53
CA SER A 90 -3.97 2.88 3.49
C SER A 90 -4.64 2.00 4.55
N ARG A 91 -5.95 1.75 4.40
CA ARG A 91 -6.74 0.86 5.25
C ARG A 91 -7.65 0.01 4.38
N MET A 92 -7.73 -1.30 4.62
CA MET A 92 -8.56 -2.20 3.82
C MET A 92 -10.02 -1.76 3.75
N ALA A 93 -10.56 -1.22 4.83
CA ALA A 93 -11.92 -0.69 4.90
C ALA A 93 -12.20 0.48 3.93
N ASN A 94 -11.16 1.13 3.39
CA ASN A 94 -11.27 2.24 2.45
C ASN A 94 -11.39 1.79 0.99
N TYR A 95 -11.20 0.50 0.71
CA TYR A 95 -11.16 0.00 -0.65
C TYR A 95 -12.30 -1.00 -0.91
N LEU A 96 -12.84 -0.94 -2.12
CA LEU A 96 -13.74 -1.93 -2.69
C LEU A 96 -12.94 -3.20 -3.07
N PRO A 97 -13.60 -4.31 -3.42
CA PRO A 97 -12.91 -5.47 -3.98
C PRO A 97 -12.10 -5.10 -5.23
N PRO A 98 -10.99 -5.80 -5.54
CA PRO A 98 -10.13 -5.50 -6.71
C PRO A 98 -10.89 -5.37 -8.02
N SER A 99 -11.95 -6.16 -8.22
CA SER A 99 -12.81 -6.13 -9.42
C SER A 99 -13.41 -4.76 -9.69
N ALA A 100 -13.67 -3.94 -8.66
CA ALA A 100 -14.21 -2.59 -8.81
C ALA A 100 -13.23 -1.60 -9.47
N TYR A 101 -11.94 -1.93 -9.52
CA TYR A 101 -10.89 -1.06 -10.05
C TYR A 101 -10.23 -1.60 -11.31
N GLN A 102 -10.63 -2.78 -11.80
CA GLN A 102 -10.04 -3.39 -13.00
C GLN A 102 -10.13 -2.50 -14.24
N SER A 103 -11.20 -1.71 -14.37
CA SER A 103 -11.34 -0.76 -15.48
C SER A 103 -10.41 0.46 -15.36
N LEU A 104 -9.92 0.77 -14.16
CA LEU A 104 -8.95 1.85 -13.93
C LEU A 104 -7.53 1.38 -14.18
N PHE A 105 -7.22 0.16 -13.74
CA PHE A 105 -5.89 -0.43 -13.84
C PHE A 105 -5.98 -1.74 -14.63
N PRO A 106 -6.29 -1.66 -15.95
CA PRO A 106 -6.49 -2.84 -16.79
C PRO A 106 -5.24 -3.70 -16.85
N ALA A 107 -5.46 -4.97 -17.24
CA ALA A 107 -4.37 -5.91 -17.38
C ALA A 107 -3.65 -5.90 -18.73
N GLY A 108 -2.43 -6.46 -18.74
CA GLY A 108 -1.66 -6.66 -19.97
C GLY A 108 -1.22 -5.36 -20.64
N GLN A 109 -0.93 -4.31 -19.87
CA GLN A 109 -0.50 -3.02 -20.42
C GLN A 109 0.99 -3.00 -20.80
N ALA A 110 1.74 -4.04 -20.45
CA ALA A 110 3.11 -4.27 -20.90
C ALA A 110 3.35 -5.78 -21.07
N GLU A 111 4.15 -6.14 -22.08
CA GLU A 111 4.64 -7.51 -22.23
C GLU A 111 5.69 -7.80 -21.16
N VAL A 112 5.50 -8.88 -20.42
CA VAL A 112 6.40 -9.31 -19.35
C VAL A 112 6.72 -10.78 -19.48
N GLU A 113 7.98 -11.12 -19.20
CA GLU A 113 8.39 -12.53 -19.04
C GLU A 113 7.59 -13.15 -17.89
N HIS A 114 6.89 -14.25 -18.18
CA HIS A 114 6.17 -15.01 -17.17
C HIS A 114 7.12 -15.87 -16.37
N HIS A 115 6.96 -15.85 -15.04
CA HIS A 115 7.71 -16.70 -14.13
C HIS A 115 7.15 -18.12 -14.12
N GLY A 116 8.05 -19.10 -14.03
CA GLY A 116 7.69 -20.51 -14.04
C GLY A 116 6.86 -20.91 -12.81
N ALA A 117 6.09 -21.99 -12.95
CA ALA A 117 5.25 -22.54 -11.87
C ALA A 117 6.02 -22.95 -10.60
N HIS A 118 7.35 -23.07 -10.68
CA HIS A 118 8.23 -23.45 -9.58
C HIS A 118 9.17 -22.32 -9.15
N GLU A 119 8.85 -21.08 -9.52
CA GLU A 119 9.61 -19.89 -9.14
C GLU A 119 8.87 -19.08 -8.07
N LEU A 120 9.63 -18.50 -7.14
CA LEU A 120 9.15 -17.55 -6.14
C LEU A 120 9.68 -16.16 -6.52
N LEU A 121 8.79 -15.30 -7.03
CA LEU A 121 9.16 -13.93 -7.38
C LEU A 121 9.27 -13.09 -6.11
N ILE A 122 10.47 -12.61 -5.81
CA ILE A 122 10.76 -11.81 -4.62
C ILE A 122 10.87 -10.36 -5.04
N SER A 123 9.90 -9.54 -4.64
CA SER A 123 9.97 -8.09 -4.82
C SER A 123 11.05 -7.51 -3.90
N VAL A 124 12.11 -6.98 -4.49
CA VAL A 124 13.18 -6.26 -3.81
C VAL A 124 12.89 -4.77 -3.89
N ARG A 125 12.70 -4.15 -2.71
CA ARG A 125 12.67 -2.70 -2.53
C ARG A 125 14.03 -2.26 -1.98
N GLY A 126 14.65 -1.33 -2.68
CA GLY A 126 15.92 -0.70 -2.34
C GLY A 126 15.81 0.80 -2.60
N ALA A 127 16.88 1.39 -3.14
CA ALA A 127 16.97 2.84 -3.40
C ALA A 127 16.84 3.68 -2.12
N GLU A 128 15.89 4.61 -2.06
CA GLU A 128 15.80 5.60 -0.99
C GLU A 128 15.53 4.99 0.40
N ILE A 129 15.03 3.75 0.44
CA ILE A 129 14.74 3.04 1.70
C ILE A 129 15.99 2.49 2.37
N LEU A 130 17.11 2.40 1.63
CA LEU A 130 18.39 1.97 2.20
C LEU A 130 19.00 3.07 3.08
N GLY A 131 18.62 4.33 2.85
CA GLY A 131 18.86 5.43 3.78
C GLY A 131 17.74 5.57 4.81
N GLN A 132 17.68 6.71 5.51
CA GLN A 132 16.65 7.00 6.51
C GLN A 132 15.54 7.88 5.91
N CYS A 133 14.66 7.30 5.08
CA CYS A 133 13.50 8.04 4.55
C CYS A 133 12.32 8.08 5.53
N HIS A 134 12.13 7.02 6.34
CA HIS A 134 11.13 6.94 7.41
C HIS A 134 11.50 5.83 8.41
N PRO A 135 11.37 6.04 9.74
CA PRO A 135 11.79 5.06 10.74
C PRO A 135 11.07 3.71 10.63
N ASP A 136 9.81 3.69 10.21
CA ASP A 136 9.07 2.42 10.04
C ASP A 136 9.20 1.82 8.62
N TYR A 137 10.17 2.29 7.82
CA TYR A 137 10.33 1.88 6.44
C TYR A 137 11.78 1.53 6.12
N GLY A 138 12.05 0.24 5.91
CA GLY A 138 13.38 -0.26 5.61
C GLY A 138 13.36 -1.62 4.92
N PRO A 139 14.52 -2.12 4.47
CA PRO A 139 14.64 -3.35 3.68
C PRO A 139 14.24 -4.60 4.44
N VAL A 140 13.81 -5.63 3.72
CA VAL A 140 13.42 -6.92 4.32
C VAL A 140 14.68 -7.80 4.47
N PRO A 141 14.91 -8.43 5.64
CA PRO A 141 16.09 -9.29 5.84
C PRO A 141 16.19 -10.44 4.82
N PRO A 142 17.36 -10.71 4.21
CA PRO A 142 17.58 -11.85 3.32
C PRO A 142 17.24 -13.21 3.95
N ALA A 143 17.42 -13.36 5.27
CA ALA A 143 17.08 -14.58 6.00
C ALA A 143 15.61 -14.98 5.80
N TYR A 144 14.71 -14.02 5.69
CA TYR A 144 13.29 -14.28 5.39
C TYR A 144 13.09 -14.90 4.01
N TYR A 145 13.72 -14.34 2.98
CA TYR A 145 13.62 -14.86 1.62
C TYR A 145 14.20 -16.28 1.50
N ARG A 146 15.32 -16.53 2.19
CA ARG A 146 15.88 -17.89 2.27
C ARG A 146 14.96 -18.87 2.98
N GLN A 147 14.35 -18.45 4.09
CA GLN A 147 13.38 -19.28 4.80
C GLN A 147 12.24 -19.67 3.86
N LEU A 148 11.66 -18.71 3.13
CA LEU A 148 10.59 -18.98 2.18
C LEU A 148 11.01 -19.94 1.06
N ALA A 149 12.18 -19.72 0.45
CA ALA A 149 12.69 -20.61 -0.60
C ALA A 149 12.85 -22.06 -0.07
N ARG A 150 13.35 -22.22 1.17
CA ARG A 150 13.51 -23.54 1.81
C ARG A 150 12.17 -24.20 2.15
N GLU A 151 11.24 -23.47 2.75
CA GLU A 151 9.94 -24.00 3.18
C GLU A 151 9.01 -24.33 2.02
N THR A 152 9.06 -23.54 0.95
CA THR A 152 8.21 -23.73 -0.23
C THR A 152 8.81 -24.66 -1.27
N GLY A 153 10.14 -24.85 -1.27
CA GLY A 153 10.87 -25.57 -2.30
C GLY A 153 10.89 -24.86 -3.67
N LEU A 154 10.43 -23.60 -3.73
CA LEU A 154 10.41 -22.80 -4.95
C LEU A 154 11.77 -22.15 -5.21
N ARG A 155 12.14 -22.01 -6.49
CA ARG A 155 13.38 -21.34 -6.90
C ARG A 155 13.25 -19.81 -6.75
N PRO A 156 14.12 -19.15 -5.98
CA PRO A 156 14.02 -17.71 -5.76
C PRO A 156 14.37 -16.92 -7.04
N VAL A 157 13.56 -15.92 -7.34
CA VAL A 157 13.81 -14.91 -8.38
C VAL A 157 13.80 -13.54 -7.74
N LEU A 158 14.97 -12.92 -7.60
CA LEU A 158 15.09 -11.56 -7.07
C LEU A 158 14.70 -10.56 -8.16
N PHE A 159 13.69 -9.74 -7.88
CA PHE A 159 13.15 -8.80 -8.86
C PHE A 159 12.90 -7.42 -8.27
N GLY A 160 13.30 -6.37 -8.99
CA GLY A 160 12.97 -4.98 -8.67
C GLY A 160 14.23 -4.11 -8.60
N GLN A 161 14.39 -3.39 -7.49
CA GLN A 161 15.50 -2.45 -7.29
C GLN A 161 16.75 -3.20 -6.85
N ILE A 162 17.42 -3.84 -7.81
CA ILE A 162 18.67 -4.59 -7.62
C ILE A 162 19.77 -3.87 -8.38
N GLU A 163 20.55 -3.08 -7.64
CA GLU A 163 21.58 -2.17 -8.16
C GLU A 163 22.97 -2.54 -7.60
N ASP A 164 23.98 -1.74 -7.92
CA ASP A 164 25.31 -1.86 -7.31
C ASP A 164 25.34 -1.19 -5.91
N ASP A 165 24.64 -1.82 -4.97
CA ASP A 165 24.51 -1.35 -3.58
C ASP A 165 24.80 -2.46 -2.56
N TRP A 166 24.93 -2.09 -1.29
CA TRP A 166 25.28 -3.03 -0.21
C TRP A 166 24.18 -4.07 0.05
N TYR A 167 22.91 -3.70 -0.13
CA TYR A 167 21.78 -4.59 0.16
C TYR A 167 21.57 -5.59 -0.96
N SER A 168 21.73 -5.15 -2.21
CA SER A 168 21.74 -6.02 -3.39
C SER A 168 22.88 -7.06 -3.29
N ARG A 169 24.07 -6.66 -2.85
CA ARG A 169 25.18 -7.61 -2.56
C ARG A 169 24.82 -8.60 -1.46
N LEU A 170 24.27 -8.12 -0.35
CA LEU A 170 23.82 -8.98 0.75
C LEU A 170 22.76 -10.02 0.30
N LEU A 171 21.83 -9.62 -0.57
CA LEU A 171 20.83 -10.53 -1.14
C LEU A 171 21.46 -11.61 -2.03
N MET A 172 22.41 -11.23 -2.89
CA MET A 172 23.12 -12.16 -3.78
C MET A 172 24.01 -13.13 -3.00
N GLU A 173 24.67 -12.67 -1.94
CA GLU A 173 25.45 -13.53 -1.03
C GLU A 173 24.56 -14.52 -0.27
N ALA A 174 23.40 -14.07 0.18
CA ALA A 174 22.44 -14.91 0.89
C ALA A 174 21.77 -15.95 -0.03
N MET A 175 21.60 -15.65 -1.31
CA MET A 175 20.89 -16.51 -2.27
C MET A 175 21.67 -16.59 -3.59
N PRO A 176 22.85 -17.26 -3.62
CA PRO A 176 23.74 -17.26 -4.78
C PRO A 176 23.12 -17.93 -6.03
N ASP A 177 22.18 -18.86 -5.81
CA ASP A 177 21.48 -19.56 -6.89
C ASP A 177 20.20 -18.84 -7.37
N ALA A 178 19.88 -17.67 -6.79
CA ALA A 178 18.71 -16.92 -7.19
C ALA A 178 18.89 -16.30 -8.59
N ARG A 179 17.85 -16.39 -9.41
CA ARG A 179 17.80 -15.65 -10.67
C ARG A 179 17.57 -14.18 -10.37
N VAL A 180 18.34 -13.30 -10.99
CA VAL A 180 18.18 -11.85 -10.83
C VAL A 180 17.49 -11.27 -12.06
N VAL A 181 16.43 -10.50 -11.83
CA VAL A 181 15.68 -9.79 -12.87
C VAL A 181 15.61 -8.31 -12.50
N ARG A 182 16.19 -7.46 -13.34
CA ARG A 182 16.18 -6.01 -13.11
C ARG A 182 14.85 -5.37 -13.52
N SER A 183 14.62 -4.17 -12.99
CA SER A 183 13.50 -3.31 -13.38
C SER A 183 13.53 -2.99 -14.88
N HIS A 184 12.37 -3.06 -15.54
CA HIS A 184 12.18 -2.65 -16.94
C HIS A 184 11.21 -1.46 -17.06
N GLY A 185 11.12 -0.65 -16.01
CA GLY A 185 10.21 0.49 -15.94
C GLY A 185 8.90 0.16 -15.23
N VAL A 186 8.24 1.22 -14.75
CA VAL A 186 7.20 1.12 -13.72
C VAL A 186 6.02 0.25 -14.14
N LEU A 187 5.54 0.37 -15.38
CA LEU A 187 4.39 -0.41 -15.86
C LEU A 187 4.75 -1.89 -16.05
N ALA A 188 5.88 -2.20 -16.69
CA ALA A 188 6.37 -3.57 -16.86
C ALA A 188 6.64 -4.24 -15.51
N ASP A 189 7.18 -3.50 -14.54
CA ASP A 189 7.42 -4.02 -13.20
C ASP A 189 6.13 -4.34 -12.44
N PHE A 190 5.11 -3.49 -12.59
CA PHE A 190 3.80 -3.71 -12.01
C PHE A 190 3.14 -4.96 -12.60
N GLU A 191 3.20 -5.09 -13.93
CA GLU A 191 2.70 -6.24 -14.69
C GLU A 191 3.40 -7.54 -14.32
N ARG A 192 4.73 -7.50 -14.12
CA ARG A 192 5.51 -8.67 -13.70
C ARG A 192 5.11 -9.15 -12.30
N LEU A 193 4.96 -8.25 -11.34
CA LEU A 193 4.46 -8.62 -10.00
C LEU A 193 3.03 -9.15 -10.06
N ARG A 194 2.16 -8.52 -10.85
CA ARG A 194 0.76 -8.91 -10.95
C ARG A 194 0.57 -10.26 -11.67
N SER A 195 1.48 -10.64 -12.55
CA SER A 195 1.43 -11.92 -13.28
C SER A 195 2.12 -13.08 -12.53
N ALA A 196 2.78 -12.81 -11.41
CA ALA A 196 3.47 -13.84 -10.64
C ALA A 196 2.48 -14.84 -10.00
N ARG A 197 2.81 -16.13 -10.09
CA ARG A 197 2.04 -17.22 -9.46
C ARG A 197 2.32 -17.32 -7.96
N HIS A 198 3.60 -17.25 -7.59
CA HIS A 198 4.07 -17.24 -6.20
C HIS A 198 4.93 -16.00 -6.02
N VAL A 199 4.57 -15.14 -5.08
CA VAL A 199 5.20 -13.83 -4.93
C VAL A 199 5.44 -13.48 -3.48
N VAL A 200 6.57 -12.85 -3.20
CA VAL A 200 6.89 -12.22 -1.92
C VAL A 200 6.85 -10.71 -2.11
N THR A 201 6.06 -10.02 -1.30
CA THR A 201 5.99 -8.55 -1.33
C THR A 201 7.11 -7.95 -0.49
N SER A 202 7.76 -6.91 -1.00
CA SER A 202 8.49 -5.96 -0.15
C SER A 202 7.52 -5.11 0.68
N VAL A 203 8.03 -4.36 1.67
CA VAL A 203 7.27 -3.28 2.32
C VAL A 203 7.10 -2.16 1.29
N SER A 204 6.07 -2.22 0.45
CA SER A 204 5.89 -1.29 -0.67
C SER A 204 4.43 -1.25 -1.09
N SER A 205 3.81 -0.07 -1.14
CA SER A 205 2.44 0.08 -1.65
C SER A 205 2.32 -0.34 -3.11
N PHE A 206 3.37 -0.13 -3.90
CA PHE A 206 3.44 -0.56 -5.30
C PHE A 206 3.41 -2.09 -5.41
N ALA A 207 4.27 -2.79 -4.67
CA ALA A 207 4.31 -4.26 -4.70
C ALA A 207 3.04 -4.87 -4.09
N TRP A 208 2.53 -4.26 -3.03
CA TRP A 208 1.27 -4.64 -2.42
C TRP A 208 0.10 -4.52 -3.40
N LEU A 209 -0.04 -3.39 -4.11
CA LEU A 209 -1.12 -3.21 -5.08
C LEU A 209 -1.00 -4.16 -6.27
N ALA A 210 0.20 -4.33 -6.82
CA ALA A 210 0.41 -5.24 -7.95
C ALA A 210 -0.01 -6.67 -7.59
N THR A 211 0.35 -7.14 -6.40
CA THR A 211 -0.06 -8.46 -5.91
C THR A 211 -1.52 -8.53 -5.51
N TRP A 212 -2.11 -7.45 -4.98
CA TRP A 212 -3.54 -7.42 -4.67
C TRP A 212 -4.43 -7.54 -5.91
N PHE A 213 -4.01 -6.91 -7.01
CA PHE A 213 -4.65 -7.04 -8.34
C PHE A 213 -4.28 -8.32 -9.10
N SER A 214 -3.40 -9.17 -8.56
CA SER A 214 -2.94 -10.38 -9.25
C SER A 214 -3.99 -11.49 -9.27
N ASN A 215 -3.68 -12.57 -9.97
CA ASN A 215 -4.30 -13.89 -9.80
C ASN A 215 -3.31 -14.89 -9.17
N ALA A 216 -2.37 -14.41 -8.35
CA ALA A 216 -1.38 -15.26 -7.69
C ALA A 216 -2.04 -16.39 -6.90
N GLU A 217 -1.37 -17.53 -6.79
CA GLU A 217 -1.78 -18.62 -5.90
C GLU A 217 -1.33 -18.37 -4.47
N THR A 218 -0.11 -17.84 -4.29
CA THR A 218 0.41 -17.47 -2.97
C THR A 218 1.08 -16.11 -2.98
N ILE A 219 0.76 -15.30 -1.96
CA ILE A 219 1.33 -13.98 -1.72
C ILE A 219 1.91 -13.98 -0.31
N HIS A 220 3.23 -14.00 -0.20
CA HIS A 220 3.95 -14.00 1.07
C HIS A 220 4.25 -12.55 1.49
N VAL A 221 3.69 -12.14 2.62
CA VAL A 221 3.76 -10.75 3.10
C VAL A 221 4.55 -10.70 4.42
N PRO A 222 5.66 -9.95 4.48
CA PRO A 222 6.32 -9.66 5.75
C PRO A 222 5.50 -8.62 6.51
N VAL A 223 5.01 -8.99 7.71
CA VAL A 223 4.32 -8.07 8.63
C VAL A 223 5.37 -7.21 9.34
N LEU A 224 5.95 -6.27 8.60
CA LEU A 224 7.14 -5.49 8.96
C LEU A 224 6.93 -4.00 8.68
N GLY A 225 7.38 -3.13 9.60
CA GLY A 225 7.39 -1.68 9.40
C GLY A 225 5.99 -1.12 9.13
N LEU A 226 5.84 -0.40 8.02
CA LEU A 226 4.56 0.14 7.55
C LEU A 226 3.45 -0.91 7.38
N LEU A 227 3.79 -2.18 7.15
CA LEU A 227 2.82 -3.28 7.02
C LEU A 227 2.56 -4.01 8.34
N ASN A 228 3.16 -3.58 9.45
CA ASN A 228 2.95 -4.15 10.77
C ASN A 228 1.96 -3.30 11.58
N PRO A 229 0.70 -3.74 11.81
CA PRO A 229 -0.28 -2.97 12.57
C PRO A 229 0.11 -2.71 14.03
N ALA A 230 1.03 -3.48 14.62
CA ALA A 230 1.56 -3.20 15.96
C ALA A 230 2.54 -2.00 15.96
N GLN A 231 3.19 -1.73 14.82
CA GLN A 231 4.11 -0.60 14.65
C GLN A 231 3.42 0.62 14.03
N ARG A 232 2.52 0.40 13.06
CA ARG A 232 1.71 1.41 12.37
C ARG A 232 0.22 1.09 12.47
N PRO A 233 -0.41 1.34 13.62
CA PRO A 233 -1.81 0.96 13.83
C PRO A 233 -2.80 1.78 13.00
N ASP A 234 -2.34 2.88 12.41
CA ASP A 234 -3.08 3.70 11.46
C ASP A 234 -3.13 3.11 10.04
N VAL A 235 -2.22 2.19 9.71
CA VAL A 235 -2.15 1.48 8.43
C VAL A 235 -2.75 0.07 8.57
N ASP A 236 -3.55 -0.32 7.58
CA ASP A 236 -4.10 -1.66 7.45
C ASP A 236 -4.08 -2.09 5.98
N LEU A 237 -3.12 -2.94 5.64
CA LEU A 237 -2.96 -3.52 4.30
C LEU A 237 -2.82 -5.04 4.39
N LEU A 238 -3.53 -5.66 5.34
CA LEU A 238 -3.52 -7.12 5.52
C LEU A 238 -4.90 -7.68 5.14
N PRO A 239 -5.13 -8.10 3.87
CA PRO A 239 -6.42 -8.58 3.42
C PRO A 239 -6.74 -9.96 4.03
N LEU A 240 -7.36 -9.92 5.22
CA LEU A 240 -7.62 -11.09 6.04
C LEU A 240 -8.53 -12.12 5.36
N ASP A 241 -9.44 -11.66 4.51
CA ASP A 241 -10.40 -12.52 3.80
C ASP A 241 -9.85 -13.12 2.50
N ASP A 242 -8.64 -12.74 2.10
CA ASP A 242 -8.00 -13.26 0.89
C ASP A 242 -7.11 -14.47 1.20
N PRO A 243 -7.49 -15.71 0.80
CA PRO A 243 -6.78 -16.93 1.17
C PRO A 243 -5.39 -17.06 0.53
N ARG A 244 -5.08 -16.26 -0.51
CA ARG A 244 -3.78 -16.26 -1.19
C ARG A 244 -2.67 -15.74 -0.26
N TYR A 245 -3.04 -14.86 0.67
CA TYR A 245 -2.09 -14.17 1.53
C TYR A 245 -1.55 -15.08 2.64
N ARG A 246 -0.23 -15.04 2.85
CA ARG A 246 0.51 -15.73 3.91
C ARG A 246 1.32 -14.68 4.66
N PHE A 247 0.99 -14.45 5.92
CA PHE A 247 1.56 -13.36 6.72
C PHE A 247 2.65 -13.89 7.64
N TYR A 248 3.81 -13.27 7.61
CA TYR A 248 4.97 -13.69 8.41
C TYR A 248 5.28 -12.65 9.47
N ARG A 249 5.43 -13.09 10.72
CA ARG A 249 5.63 -12.20 11.86
C ARG A 249 7.06 -11.65 11.87
N PHE A 250 7.18 -10.34 11.98
CA PHE A 250 8.44 -9.67 12.29
C PHE A 250 8.36 -8.95 13.64
N PRO A 251 9.50 -8.80 14.34
CA PRO A 251 9.59 -7.85 15.45
C PRO A 251 9.38 -6.42 14.97
N ILE A 252 8.96 -5.54 15.88
CA ILE A 252 8.96 -4.10 15.63
C ILE A 252 10.41 -3.66 15.37
N ARG A 253 10.62 -2.89 14.31
CA ARG A 253 11.95 -2.44 13.90
C ARG A 253 11.90 -1.00 13.40
N HIS A 254 12.65 -0.11 14.03
CA HIS A 254 12.87 1.24 13.55
C HIS A 254 14.18 1.32 12.78
N TRP A 255 14.09 1.74 11.52
CA TRP A 255 15.16 1.86 10.56
C TRP A 255 15.76 3.28 10.56
N ASN A 256 17.02 3.37 10.90
CA ASN A 256 17.87 4.57 10.85
C ASN A 256 18.97 4.47 9.78
N GLY A 257 19.12 3.30 9.14
CA GLY A 257 20.09 3.06 8.06
C GLY A 257 21.55 3.10 8.53
N GLN A 258 21.80 3.00 9.84
CA GLN A 258 23.14 2.92 10.41
C GLN A 258 23.68 1.48 10.35
N GLN A 259 24.97 1.32 10.64
CA GLN A 259 25.64 0.02 10.56
C GLN A 259 24.98 -1.05 11.43
N GLU A 260 24.47 -0.71 12.62
CA GLU A 260 23.77 -1.66 13.49
C GLU A 260 22.51 -2.25 12.82
N ASP A 261 21.77 -1.42 12.09
CA ASP A 261 20.60 -1.88 11.32
C ASP A 261 21.02 -2.80 10.18
N VAL A 262 22.10 -2.45 9.47
CA VAL A 262 22.68 -3.24 8.38
C VAL A 262 23.15 -4.60 8.90
N ASP A 263 23.87 -4.63 10.02
CA ASP A 263 24.33 -5.85 10.68
C ASP A 263 23.13 -6.71 11.12
N GLY A 264 22.05 -6.07 11.55
CA GLY A 264 20.79 -6.72 11.89
C GLY A 264 20.14 -7.47 10.73
N LEU A 265 20.26 -6.98 9.49
CA LEU A 265 19.70 -7.65 8.30
C LEU A 265 20.43 -8.95 7.98
N SER A 266 21.72 -9.03 8.29
CA SER A 266 22.56 -10.21 8.03
C SER A 266 22.36 -11.33 9.06
N ARG A 267 21.66 -11.06 10.17
CA ARG A 267 21.43 -12.06 11.23
C ARG A 267 20.46 -13.12 10.76
N GLU A 268 20.78 -14.38 11.08
CA GLU A 268 19.82 -15.46 10.90
C GLU A 268 18.68 -15.32 11.90
N GLN A 269 17.45 -15.39 11.40
CA GLN A 269 16.25 -15.34 12.22
C GLN A 269 15.15 -16.15 11.56
N HIS A 270 14.30 -16.77 12.38
CA HIS A 270 13.08 -17.42 11.92
C HIS A 270 11.90 -16.45 12.03
N TYR A 271 11.12 -16.36 10.95
CA TYR A 271 9.92 -15.53 10.83
C TYR A 271 8.71 -16.46 10.75
N PRO A 272 7.96 -16.68 11.84
CA PRO A 272 6.88 -17.67 11.83
C PRO A 272 5.70 -17.20 10.98
N LEU A 273 5.09 -18.15 10.26
CA LEU A 273 3.80 -17.95 9.58
C LEU A 273 2.71 -17.70 10.63
N MET A 274 1.94 -16.64 10.45
CA MET A 274 0.83 -16.29 11.31
C MET A 274 -0.45 -16.99 10.84
N SER A 275 -1.20 -17.53 11.81
CA SER A 275 -2.60 -17.91 11.62
C SER A 275 -3.47 -16.69 11.34
N ARG A 276 -4.63 -16.92 10.72
CA ARG A 276 -5.61 -15.85 10.46
C ARG A 276 -6.10 -15.23 11.77
N ASP A 277 -6.27 -16.01 12.83
CA ASP A 277 -6.70 -15.51 14.13
C ASP A 277 -5.67 -14.58 14.78
N GLU A 278 -4.38 -14.88 14.65
CA GLU A 278 -3.30 -14.00 15.12
C GLU A 278 -3.29 -12.67 14.37
N VAL A 279 -3.46 -12.70 13.04
CA VAL A 279 -3.55 -11.48 12.22
C VAL A 279 -4.80 -10.68 12.59
N ALA A 280 -5.96 -11.35 12.73
CA ALA A 280 -7.20 -10.71 13.13
C ALA A 280 -7.12 -10.07 14.52
N ALA A 281 -6.47 -10.73 15.48
CA ALA A 281 -6.23 -10.19 16.80
C ALA A 281 -5.35 -8.93 16.75
N MET A 282 -4.28 -8.97 15.96
CA MET A 282 -3.39 -7.83 15.75
C MET A 282 -4.13 -6.64 15.12
N LEU A 283 -4.95 -6.87 14.10
CA LEU A 283 -5.77 -5.82 13.47
C LEU A 283 -6.79 -5.22 14.44
N ARG A 284 -7.45 -6.04 15.28
CA ARG A 284 -8.36 -5.55 16.33
C ARG A 284 -7.64 -4.68 17.36
N GLN A 285 -6.43 -5.06 17.76
CA GLN A 285 -5.61 -4.26 18.68
C GLN A 285 -5.21 -2.92 18.06
N ALA A 286 -4.81 -2.91 16.79
CA ALA A 286 -4.49 -1.68 16.06
C ALA A 286 -5.71 -0.75 15.92
N ASP A 287 -6.90 -1.29 15.61
CA ASP A 287 -8.13 -0.51 15.55
C ASP A 287 -8.51 0.09 16.92
N ALA A 288 -8.38 -0.70 18.00
CA ALA A 288 -8.58 -0.21 19.36
C ALA A 288 -7.60 0.92 19.71
N ALA A 289 -6.32 0.78 19.35
CA ALA A 289 -5.29 1.79 19.60
C ALA A 289 -5.56 3.11 18.85
N THR A 290 -6.17 3.06 17.66
CA THR A 290 -6.47 4.26 16.85
C THR A 290 -7.86 4.84 17.08
N ARG A 291 -8.71 4.19 17.89
CA ARG A 291 -10.10 4.62 18.11
C ARG A 291 -10.22 6.06 18.59
N GLY A 292 -9.40 6.48 19.56
CA GLY A 292 -9.40 7.85 20.08
C GLY A 292 -9.06 8.88 18.99
N GLN A 293 -7.99 8.63 18.23
CA GLN A 293 -7.56 9.47 17.13
C GLN A 293 -8.62 9.56 16.01
N ARG A 294 -9.27 8.44 15.67
CA ARG A 294 -10.36 8.39 14.69
C ARG A 294 -11.56 9.24 15.14
N LEU A 295 -11.95 9.16 16.41
CA LEU A 295 -13.03 9.99 16.96
C LEU A 295 -12.68 11.48 16.92
N GLU A 296 -11.45 11.84 17.28
CA GLU A 296 -10.97 13.22 17.21
C GLU A 296 -10.97 13.75 15.77
N LEU A 297 -10.48 12.96 14.81
CA LEU A 297 -10.50 13.32 13.39
C LEU A 297 -11.93 13.44 12.85
N GLY A 298 -12.83 12.55 13.25
CA GLY A 298 -14.25 12.63 12.92
C GLY A 298 -14.91 13.90 13.45
N ALA A 299 -14.65 14.26 14.71
CA ALA A 299 -15.15 15.48 15.32
C ALA A 299 -14.61 16.74 14.63
N LYS A 300 -13.29 16.80 14.34
CA LYS A 300 -12.68 17.92 13.58
C LYS A 300 -13.29 18.06 12.19
N THR A 301 -13.51 16.94 11.51
CA THR A 301 -14.13 16.87 10.19
C THR A 301 -15.58 17.40 10.22
N LEU A 302 -16.36 16.99 11.20
CA LEU A 302 -17.73 17.49 11.43
C LEU A 302 -17.75 19.00 11.68
N VAL A 303 -16.91 19.50 12.59
CA VAL A 303 -16.82 20.93 12.92
C VAL A 303 -16.46 21.75 11.69
N LYS A 304 -15.47 21.32 10.90
CA LYS A 304 -15.10 21.98 9.64
C LYS A 304 -16.26 22.01 8.64
N GLY A 305 -17.00 20.91 8.52
CA GLY A 305 -18.17 20.84 7.66
C GLY A 305 -19.28 21.83 8.07
N VAL A 306 -19.62 21.86 9.35
CA VAL A 306 -20.62 22.80 9.90
C VAL A 306 -20.19 24.25 9.70
N LEU A 307 -18.93 24.58 10.01
CA LEU A 307 -18.40 25.94 9.79
C LEU A 307 -18.37 26.34 8.31
N GLY A 308 -18.08 25.39 7.43
CA GLY A 308 -18.12 25.62 5.97
C GLY A 308 -19.52 25.98 5.50
N ARG A 309 -20.56 25.31 6.02
CA ARG A 309 -21.97 25.60 5.69
C ARG A 309 -22.45 26.96 6.22
N LEU A 310 -21.93 27.43 7.35
CA LEU A 310 -22.33 28.74 7.91
C LEU A 310 -21.67 29.93 7.18
N ARG A 311 -20.65 29.68 6.34
CA ARG A 311 -19.86 30.71 5.66
C ARG A 311 -20.11 30.82 4.15
N GLY A 312 -20.92 29.94 3.55
CA GLY A 312 -21.25 29.92 2.13
C GLY A 312 -22.75 29.86 1.89
#